data_AF-A0A959S580-F1
#
_entry.id   AF-A0A959S580-F1
#
_cell.length_a   1.000
_cell.length_b   1.000
_cell.length_c   1.000
_cell.angle_alpha   90.00
_cell.angle_beta   90.00
_cell.angle_gamma   90.00
#
_symmetry.space_group_name_H-M   'P 1'
#
loop_
_entity.id
_entity.type
_entity.pdbx_description
1 polymer ?
#
loop_
_entity_poly.entity_id
_entity_poly.type
_entity_poly.pdbx_seq_one_letter_code
_entity_poly.pdbx_strand_id
1 'polypeptide(L)'
;MNHLSKGLILMALCLVFAFLELALGSVTIPLNQVISILLGGDAEKQSWELVVRSARLPRMITAFLAGSGLAMSGLLMQTYFRNPLAGPSVLGITSGSSLAVALLVMLSGGMTVWSAAVGVS
;
A
#
# COMPACT_ATOMS: atom_id res chain seq x y z
N MET A 1 -33.06 -6.28 -4.78
CA MET A 1 -32.55 -4.89 -4.65
C MET A 1 -31.50 -4.71 -3.53
N ASN A 2 -31.00 -5.77 -2.89
CA ASN A 2 -30.16 -5.66 -1.68
C ASN A 2 -28.65 -5.77 -1.95
N HIS A 3 -28.25 -6.12 -3.17
CA HIS A 3 -26.84 -6.26 -3.55
C HIS A 3 -26.22 -4.90 -3.90
N LEU A 4 -27.03 -4.00 -4.50
CA LEU A 4 -26.62 -2.63 -4.83
C LEU A 4 -26.38 -1.80 -3.57
N SER A 5 -27.27 -1.90 -2.57
CA SER A 5 -27.13 -1.20 -1.29
C SER A 5 -25.91 -1.69 -0.50
N LYS A 6 -25.62 -2.99 -0.49
CA LYS A 6 -24.41 -3.56 0.13
C LYS A 6 -23.12 -3.08 -0.54
N GLY A 7 -23.10 -3.01 -1.87
CA GLY A 7 -21.95 -2.45 -2.61
C GLY A 7 -21.71 -0.98 -2.28
N LEU A 8 -22.80 -0.19 -2.19
CA LEU A 8 -22.73 1.22 -1.82
C LEU A 8 -22.21 1.43 -0.39
N ILE A 9 -22.63 0.59 0.56
CA ILE A 9 -22.16 0.61 1.95
C ILE A 9 -20.64 0.30 2.01
N LEU A 10 -20.18 -0.72 1.27
CA LEU A 10 -18.75 -1.06 1.22
C LEU A 10 -17.91 0.06 0.58
N MET A 11 -18.42 0.72 -0.46
CA MET A 11 -17.77 1.88 -1.07
C MET A 11 -17.65 3.04 -0.07
N ALA A 12 -18.74 3.35 0.64
CA ALA A 12 -18.74 4.39 1.66
C ALA A 12 -17.77 4.06 2.80
N LEU A 13 -17.72 2.82 3.25
CA LEU A 13 -16.79 2.36 4.28
C LEU A 13 -15.33 2.50 3.82
N CYS A 14 -15.03 2.15 2.56
CA CYS A 14 -13.70 2.29 1.98
C CYS A 14 -13.25 3.76 1.89
N LEU A 15 -14.17 4.66 1.53
CA LEU A 15 -13.92 6.11 1.55
C LEU A 15 -13.66 6.62 2.98
N VAL A 16 -14.41 6.14 3.98
CA VAL A 16 -14.18 6.48 5.39
C VAL A 16 -12.79 6.01 5.85
N PHE A 17 -12.38 4.79 5.50
CA PHE A 17 -11.04 4.28 5.83
C PHE A 17 -9.92 5.05 5.13
N ALA A 18 -10.09 5.42 3.87
CA ALA A 18 -9.15 6.30 3.18
C ALA A 18 -9.04 7.67 3.87
N PHE A 19 -10.17 8.21 4.34
CA PHE A 19 -10.20 9.44 5.13
C PHE A 19 -9.53 9.29 6.49
N LEU A 20 -9.72 8.15 7.16
CA LEU A 20 -9.04 7.82 8.41
C LEU A 20 -7.54 7.67 8.19
N GLU A 21 -7.08 7.06 7.10
CA GLU A 21 -5.66 6.91 6.79
C GLU A 21 -4.98 8.26 6.52
N LEU A 22 -5.71 9.19 5.91
CA LEU A 22 -5.27 10.59 5.79
C LEU A 22 -5.20 11.31 7.15
N ALA A 23 -6.17 11.04 8.04
CA ALA A 23 -6.27 11.67 9.36
C ALA A 23 -5.29 11.08 10.40
N LEU A 24 -5.04 9.77 10.38
CA LEU A 24 -4.19 9.00 11.31
C LEU A 24 -2.75 8.85 10.78
N GLY A 25 -2.16 9.93 10.29
CA GLY A 25 -0.72 9.98 10.01
C GLY A 25 0.05 10.56 11.18
N SER A 26 1.31 10.13 11.37
CA SER A 26 2.25 10.46 12.48
C SER A 26 2.48 11.97 12.78
N VAL A 27 1.80 12.85 12.06
CA VAL A 27 1.67 14.30 12.32
C VAL A 27 0.20 14.64 12.11
N THR A 28 -0.47 15.19 13.12
CA THR A 28 -1.85 15.67 13.05
C THR A 28 -1.90 16.91 12.15
N ILE A 29 -2.00 16.69 10.84
CA ILE A 29 -2.08 17.77 9.85
C ILE A 29 -3.57 18.03 9.59
N PRO A 30 -4.06 19.26 9.80
CA PRO A 30 -5.46 19.58 9.53
C PRO A 30 -5.79 19.35 8.05
N LEU A 31 -6.94 18.73 7.78
CA LEU A 31 -7.40 18.33 6.45
C LEU A 31 -7.38 19.47 5.42
N ASN A 32 -7.60 20.71 5.88
CA ASN A 32 -7.53 21.90 5.04
C ASN A 32 -6.14 22.10 4.43
N GLN A 33 -5.07 21.79 5.17
CA GLN A 33 -3.70 21.87 4.66
C GLN A 33 -3.32 20.67 3.77
N VAL A 34 -3.87 19.47 4.02
CA VAL A 34 -3.64 18.31 3.14
C VAL A 34 -4.23 18.57 1.75
N ILE A 35 -5.44 19.12 1.70
CA ILE A 35 -6.13 19.47 0.45
C ILE A 35 -5.40 20.62 -0.27
N SER A 36 -4.95 21.65 0.46
CA SER A 36 -4.16 22.73 -0.15
C SER A 36 -2.81 22.22 -0.71
N ILE A 37 -2.09 21.36 0.00
CA ILE A 37 -0.82 20.76 -0.45
C ILE A 37 -1.02 19.86 -1.69
N LEU A 38 -2.13 19.13 -1.75
CA LEU A 38 -2.53 18.31 -2.90
C LEU A 38 -2.91 19.15 -4.12
N LEU A 39 -3.55 20.31 -3.92
CA LEU A 39 -3.90 21.28 -4.95
C LEU A 39 -2.75 22.25 -5.31
N GLY A 40 -1.58 22.10 -4.68
CA GLY A 40 -0.38 22.89 -4.98
C GLY A 40 -0.25 24.23 -4.26
N GLY A 41 -1.03 24.47 -3.20
CA GLY A 41 -0.90 25.62 -2.31
C GLY A 41 0.22 25.46 -1.28
N ASP A 42 0.82 26.58 -0.89
CA ASP A 42 1.93 26.64 0.07
C ASP A 42 1.56 26.03 1.43
N ALA A 43 2.33 25.03 1.85
CA ALA A 43 2.34 24.58 3.24
C ALA A 43 3.16 25.58 4.07
N GLU A 44 2.62 25.98 5.23
CA GLU A 44 3.32 26.85 6.20
C GLU A 44 4.67 26.26 6.67
N LYS A 45 4.89 24.94 6.48
CA LYS A 45 6.16 24.25 6.75
C LYS A 45 6.52 23.26 5.62
N GLN A 46 7.67 23.47 5.00
CA GLN A 46 8.24 22.61 3.94
C GLN A 46 8.39 21.13 4.36
N SER A 47 8.58 20.86 5.65
CA SER A 47 8.65 19.51 6.21
C SER A 47 7.32 18.74 6.11
N TRP A 48 6.18 19.46 6.13
CA TRP A 48 4.85 18.85 6.06
C TRP A 48 4.48 18.47 4.63
N GLU A 49 4.88 19.30 3.65
CA GLU A 49 4.73 18.98 2.23
C GLU A 49 5.50 17.70 1.87
N LEU A 50 6.77 17.59 2.28
CA LEU A 50 7.60 16.41 2.01
C LEU A 50 7.01 15.13 2.63
N VAL A 51 6.52 15.18 3.87
CA VAL A 51 5.93 13.99 4.51
C VAL A 51 4.63 13.56 3.84
N VAL A 52 3.79 14.50 3.40
CA VAL A 52 2.53 14.19 2.73
C VAL A 52 2.78 13.67 1.31
N ARG A 53 3.61 14.36 0.53
CA ARG A 53 3.91 14.00 -0.87
C ARG A 53 4.80 12.77 -1.00
N SER A 54 5.82 12.63 -0.15
CA SER A 54 6.83 11.56 -0.30
C SER A 54 6.51 10.28 0.47
N ALA A 55 5.62 10.30 1.46
CA ALA A 55 5.33 9.11 2.28
C ALA A 55 3.84 8.73 2.33
N ARG A 56 2.92 9.68 2.54
CA ARG A 56 1.49 9.34 2.75
C ARG A 56 0.75 9.02 1.45
N LEU A 57 0.91 9.86 0.43
CA LEU A 57 0.32 9.62 -0.89
C LEU A 57 0.76 8.29 -1.51
N PRO A 58 2.06 7.97 -1.63
CA PRO A 58 2.48 6.69 -2.19
C PRO A 58 2.02 5.50 -1.33
N ARG A 59 1.92 5.66 0.00
CA ARG A 59 1.40 4.61 0.87
C ARG A 59 -0.09 4.34 0.66
N MET A 60 -0.94 5.36 0.56
CA MET A 60 -2.35 5.16 0.23
C MET A 60 -2.52 4.51 -1.14
N ILE A 61 -1.77 4.97 -2.15
CA ILE A 61 -1.83 4.40 -3.50
C ILE A 61 -1.44 2.92 -3.47
N THR A 62 -0.35 2.56 -2.80
CA THR A 62 0.09 1.16 -2.68
C THR A 62 -0.90 0.31 -1.89
N ALA A 63 -1.49 0.83 -0.80
CA ALA A 63 -2.52 0.12 -0.04
C ALA A 63 -3.78 -0.15 -0.89
N PHE A 64 -4.23 0.83 -1.67
CA PHE A 64 -5.39 0.71 -2.53
C PHE A 64 -5.15 -0.28 -3.68
N LEU A 65 -3.98 -0.20 -4.34
CA LEU A 65 -3.57 -1.13 -5.39
C LEU A 65 -3.38 -2.55 -4.85
N ALA A 66 -2.73 -2.71 -3.70
CA ALA A 66 -2.55 -4.02 -3.08
C ALA A 66 -3.87 -4.64 -2.65
N GLY A 67 -4.77 -3.87 -2.02
CA GLY A 67 -6.09 -4.34 -1.60
C GLY A 67 -6.98 -4.74 -2.77
N SER A 68 -7.03 -3.93 -3.83
CA SER A 68 -7.78 -4.26 -5.05
C SER A 68 -7.20 -5.47 -5.79
N GLY A 69 -5.88 -5.58 -5.89
CA GLY A 69 -5.20 -6.74 -6.46
C GLY A 69 -5.47 -8.03 -5.69
N LEU A 70 -5.42 -7.99 -4.36
CA LEU A 70 -5.78 -9.12 -3.49
C LEU A 70 -7.25 -9.52 -3.66
N ALA A 71 -8.16 -8.55 -3.70
CA ALA A 71 -9.59 -8.79 -3.89
C ALA A 71 -9.88 -9.43 -5.27
N MET A 72 -9.28 -8.90 -6.34
CA MET A 72 -9.42 -9.48 -7.69
C MET A 72 -8.82 -10.88 -7.78
N SER A 73 -7.63 -11.09 -7.23
CA SER A 73 -6.98 -12.41 -7.19
C SER A 73 -7.82 -13.44 -6.43
N GLY A 74 -8.40 -13.05 -5.28
CA GLY A 74 -9.32 -13.88 -4.51
C GLY A 74 -10.59 -14.24 -5.30
N LEU A 75 -11.20 -13.27 -5.97
CA LEU A 75 -12.39 -13.50 -6.79
C LEU A 75 -12.09 -14.40 -8.00
N LEU A 76 -10.98 -14.14 -8.70
CA LEU A 76 -10.55 -14.95 -9.84
C LEU A 76 -10.29 -16.40 -9.43
N MET A 77 -9.65 -16.61 -8.29
CA MET A 77 -9.41 -17.97 -7.79
C MET A 77 -10.71 -18.69 -7.37
N GLN A 78 -11.61 -17.99 -6.68
CA GLN A 78 -12.94 -18.52 -6.34
C GLN A 78 -13.74 -18.90 -7.59
N THR A 79 -13.59 -18.13 -8.67
CA THR A 79 -14.25 -18.37 -9.96
C THR A 79 -13.61 -19.53 -10.73
N TYR A 80 -12.28 -19.61 -10.74
CA TYR A 80 -11.52 -20.60 -11.50
C TYR A 80 -11.66 -22.02 -10.93
N PHE A 81 -11.54 -22.17 -9.60
CA PHE A 81 -11.69 -23.48 -8.95
C PHE A 81 -13.14 -23.86 -8.69
N ARG A 82 -14.10 -22.95 -8.94
CA ARG A 82 -15.53 -23.10 -8.58
C ARG A 82 -15.70 -23.60 -7.13
N ASN A 83 -14.76 -23.25 -6.27
CA ASN A 83 -14.69 -23.72 -4.89
C ASN A 83 -14.45 -22.51 -3.97
N PRO A 84 -15.46 -22.09 -3.19
CA PRO A 84 -15.38 -20.92 -2.33
C PRO A 84 -14.38 -21.08 -1.15
N LEU A 85 -13.76 -22.25 -0.97
CA LEU A 85 -12.69 -22.49 0.03
C LEU A 85 -11.26 -22.51 -0.56
N ALA A 86 -11.08 -22.38 -1.88
CA ALA A 86 -9.75 -22.40 -2.49
C ALA A 86 -9.07 -21.02 -2.39
N GLY A 87 -8.05 -20.89 -1.54
CA GLY A 87 -7.31 -19.64 -1.33
C GLY A 87 -6.04 -19.49 -2.22
N PRO A 88 -5.69 -18.27 -2.67
CA PRO A 88 -4.57 -17.93 -3.59
C PRO A 88 -3.17 -18.41 -3.20
N SER A 89 -2.99 -18.93 -1.99
CA SER A 89 -1.73 -19.51 -1.52
C SER A 89 -1.29 -20.77 -2.29
N VAL A 90 -2.18 -21.45 -3.02
CA VAL A 90 -1.88 -22.75 -3.64
C VAL A 90 -1.03 -22.64 -4.93
N LEU A 91 -0.99 -21.47 -5.58
CA LEU A 91 -0.23 -21.29 -6.83
C LEU A 91 1.28 -21.04 -6.62
N GLY A 92 1.79 -21.10 -5.38
CA GLY A 92 3.23 -20.94 -5.08
C GLY A 92 3.77 -19.52 -5.22
N ILE A 93 2.93 -18.54 -5.56
CA ILE A 93 3.30 -17.12 -5.77
C ILE A 93 3.90 -16.52 -4.49
N THR A 94 3.29 -16.79 -3.33
CA THR A 94 3.77 -16.28 -2.04
C THR A 94 5.15 -16.85 -1.71
N SER A 95 5.35 -18.16 -1.84
CA SER A 95 6.64 -18.82 -1.59
C SER A 95 7.74 -18.31 -2.53
N GLY A 96 7.43 -18.10 -3.82
CA GLY A 96 8.36 -17.50 -4.77
C GLY A 96 8.74 -16.06 -4.43
N SER A 97 7.77 -15.24 -4.00
CA SER A 97 8.02 -13.85 -3.60
C SER A 97 8.93 -13.75 -2.36
N SER A 98 8.70 -14.60 -1.35
CA SER A 98 9.52 -14.62 -0.13
C SER A 98 10.95 -15.06 -0.41
N LEU A 99 11.14 -16.05 -1.29
CA LEU A 99 12.48 -16.51 -1.70
C LEU A 99 13.23 -15.44 -2.50
N ALA A 100 12.55 -14.75 -3.42
CA ALA A 100 13.13 -13.64 -4.18
C ALA A 100 13.57 -12.48 -3.27
N VAL A 101 12.72 -12.08 -2.31
CA VAL A 101 13.07 -11.05 -1.32
C VAL A 101 14.22 -11.50 -0.43
N ALA A 102 14.23 -12.75 0.03
CA ALA A 102 15.32 -13.29 0.84
C ALA A 102 16.66 -13.25 0.08
N LEU A 103 16.67 -13.68 -1.20
CA LEU A 103 17.86 -13.61 -2.05
C LEU A 103 18.34 -12.18 -2.27
N LEU A 104 17.43 -11.25 -2.57
CA LEU A 104 17.77 -9.84 -2.78
C LEU A 104 18.37 -9.22 -1.51
N VAL A 105 17.77 -9.44 -0.34
CA VAL A 105 18.27 -8.92 0.94
C VAL A 105 19.64 -9.52 1.28
N MET A 106 19.83 -10.81 1.04
CA MET A 106 21.10 -11.49 1.30
C MET A 106 22.20 -10.96 0.37
N LEU A 107 21.88 -10.74 -0.90
CA LEU A 107 22.82 -10.18 -1.88
C LEU A 107 23.13 -8.71 -1.59
N SER A 108 22.12 -7.89 -1.29
CA SER A 108 22.33 -6.48 -0.93
C SER A 108 23.12 -6.34 0.37
N GLY A 109 22.82 -7.16 1.39
CA GLY A 109 23.58 -7.20 2.63
C GLY A 109 25.04 -7.57 2.38
N GLY A 110 25.29 -8.58 1.55
CA GLY A 110 26.63 -8.96 1.12
C GLY A 110 27.37 -7.85 0.38
N MET A 111 26.70 -7.14 -0.53
CA MET A 111 27.27 -6.00 -1.25
C MET A 111 27.58 -4.81 -0.33
N THR A 112 26.75 -4.56 0.68
CA THR A 112 26.96 -3.47 1.65
C THR A 112 28.17 -3.76 2.54
N VAL A 113 28.31 -5.01 3.02
CA VAL A 113 29.48 -5.45 3.80
C VAL A 113 30.76 -5.43 2.95
N TRP A 114 30.68 -5.86 1.69
CA TRP A 114 31.81 -5.78 0.76
C TRP A 114 32.22 -4.33 0.47
N SER A 115 31.26 -3.43 0.25
CA SER A 115 31.53 -1.99 0.04
C SER A 115 32.20 -1.34 1.26
N ALA A 116 31.81 -1.74 2.48
CA ALA A 116 32.45 -1.29 3.70
C ALA A 116 33.87 -1.87 3.86
N ALA A 117 34.10 -3.11 3.46
CA ALA A 117 35.41 -3.77 3.54
C ALA A 117 36.43 -3.25 2.50
N VAL A 118 35.97 -2.81 1.32
CA VAL A 118 36.82 -2.26 0.24
C VAL A 118 37.08 -0.75 0.43
N GLY A 119 36.50 -0.11 1.45
CA GLY A 119 36.79 1.29 1.80
C GLY A 119 36.30 2.29 0.75
N VAL A 120 35.19 2.00 0.07
CA VAL A 120 34.60 2.87 -0.97
C VAL A 120 33.59 3.86 -0.36
N SER A 121 33.77 4.27 0.90
CA SER A 121 32.93 5.25 1.63
C SER A 121 33.78 6.33 2.26
#